data_AF-A0AAN1UDV4-F1
#
_entry.id   AF-A0AAN1UDV4-F1
#
_cell.length_a   1.000
_cell.length_b   1.000
_cell.length_c   1.000
_cell.angle_alpha   90.00
_cell.angle_beta   90.00
_cell.angle_gamma   90.00
#
_symmetry.space_group_name_H-M   'P 1'
#
loop_
_entity.id
_entity.type
_entity.pdbx_description
1 polymer ?
#
loop_
_entity_poly.entity_id
_entity_poly.type
_entity_poly.pdbx_seq_one_letter_code
_entity_poly.pdbx_strand_id
1 'polypeptide(L)'
;MLNYDIAVIGGGIAGYCAALKAIEAGKKTVLISQGQSALHFSSGSIDVMAKTPSGERVEAPFSAMVSLPQQHPEHPYSKMSPNFVRQSLYWLVDQLKEQGLPLHCQQDESNHYRITPLGTLKATWLSQPFVYQHRQNVAFKRLLFVAVDGYRDFQPLLAKDNLKKHPDFQHCEIGEIQVTIPGCEALRRNPNELRSIDIARLLKQPQAFNSLCHQLMKHATQEDLVIMPAIMGNGDGLVLLQQLRRQTNLTLHEVPTMPPSLLGIRIEEALQKRFLKQGACC
;
A
#
# COMPACT_ATOMS: atom_id res chain seq x y z
N MET A 1 36.77 18.27 0.58
CA MET A 1 35.55 18.42 -0.23
C MET A 1 35.02 17.03 -0.52
N LEU A 2 33.76 16.74 -0.22
CA LEU A 2 33.15 15.47 -0.63
C LEU A 2 32.82 15.57 -2.12
N ASN A 3 33.56 14.83 -2.97
CA ASN A 3 33.29 14.79 -4.41
C ASN A 3 32.26 13.69 -4.72
N TYR A 4 31.25 13.99 -5.53
CA TYR A 4 30.23 13.05 -6.02
C TYR A 4 30.13 13.16 -7.55
N ASP A 5 29.83 12.05 -8.24
CA ASP A 5 29.61 12.01 -9.68
C ASP A 5 28.18 12.49 -10.04
N ILE A 6 27.20 12.14 -9.21
CA ILE A 6 25.78 12.42 -9.41
C ILE A 6 25.17 12.97 -8.12
N ALA A 7 24.44 14.08 -8.25
CA ALA A 7 23.58 14.60 -7.19
C ALA A 7 22.12 14.45 -7.62
N VAL A 8 21.32 13.75 -6.81
CA VAL A 8 19.88 13.59 -7.01
C VAL A 8 19.15 14.47 -6.01
N ILE A 9 18.25 15.33 -6.48
CA ILE A 9 17.47 16.24 -5.63
C ILE A 9 16.04 15.72 -5.54
N GLY A 10 15.64 15.30 -4.34
CA GLY A 10 14.30 14.82 -3.97
C GLY A 10 14.27 13.38 -3.45
N GLY A 11 13.74 13.17 -2.24
CA GLY A 11 13.56 11.85 -1.61
C GLY A 11 12.27 11.12 -1.98
N GLY A 12 11.80 11.30 -3.23
CA GLY A 12 10.65 10.56 -3.76
C GLY A 12 11.04 9.19 -4.32
N ILE A 13 10.03 8.41 -4.74
CA ILE A 13 10.28 7.12 -5.42
C ILE A 13 11.20 7.30 -6.65
N ALA A 14 10.96 8.32 -7.46
CA ALA A 14 11.79 8.61 -8.63
C ALA A 14 13.24 8.96 -8.26
N GLY A 15 13.44 9.75 -7.20
CA GLY A 15 14.76 10.15 -6.73
C GLY A 15 15.56 8.96 -6.19
N TYR A 16 14.95 8.14 -5.33
CA TYR A 16 15.61 6.93 -4.86
C TYR A 16 15.90 5.94 -5.99
N CYS A 17 14.96 5.73 -6.93
CA CYS A 17 15.18 4.86 -8.08
C CYS A 17 16.35 5.35 -8.95
N ALA A 18 16.39 6.65 -9.26
CA ALA A 18 17.47 7.25 -10.04
C ALA A 18 18.83 7.13 -9.32
N ALA A 19 18.85 7.40 -8.01
CA ALA A 19 20.06 7.33 -7.21
C ALA A 19 20.59 5.88 -7.08
N LEU A 20 19.70 4.91 -6.88
CA LEU A 20 20.06 3.49 -6.88
C LEU A 20 20.59 3.02 -8.23
N LYS A 21 19.97 3.45 -9.34
CA LYS A 21 20.46 3.14 -10.70
C LYS A 21 21.83 3.76 -10.98
N ALA A 22 22.08 4.98 -10.51
CA ALA A 22 23.39 5.61 -10.59
C ALA A 22 24.46 4.82 -9.83
N ILE A 23 24.14 4.35 -8.63
CA ILE A 23 25.03 3.51 -7.83
C ILE A 23 25.30 2.16 -8.51
N GLU A 24 24.27 1.51 -9.06
CA GLU A 24 24.43 0.27 -9.85
C GLU A 24 25.36 0.46 -11.05
N ALA A 25 25.39 1.67 -11.62
CA ALA A 25 26.31 2.06 -12.69
C ALA A 25 27.71 2.50 -12.18
N GLY A 26 28.01 2.27 -10.89
CA GLY A 26 29.31 2.56 -10.28
C GLY A 26 29.56 4.04 -10.00
N LYS A 27 28.50 4.87 -9.96
CA LYS A 27 28.62 6.32 -9.71
C LYS A 27 28.52 6.65 -8.24
N LYS A 28 29.45 7.48 -7.74
CA LYS A 28 29.40 8.03 -6.40
C LYS A 28 28.26 9.04 -6.33
N THR A 29 27.18 8.67 -5.64
CA THR A 29 25.91 9.39 -5.72
C THR A 29 25.51 9.95 -4.36
N VAL A 30 25.05 11.21 -4.34
CA VAL A 30 24.43 11.84 -3.16
C VAL A 30 22.95 12.09 -3.47
N LEU A 31 22.09 11.82 -2.50
CA LEU A 31 20.67 12.16 -2.58
C LEU A 31 20.39 13.26 -1.56
N ILE A 32 19.89 14.40 -2.03
CA ILE A 32 19.54 15.56 -1.21
C ILE A 32 18.03 15.62 -1.15
N SER A 33 17.45 15.53 0.05
CA SER A 33 16.01 15.65 0.24
C SER A 33 15.70 16.62 1.38
N GLN A 34 14.65 17.40 1.21
CA GLN A 34 14.08 18.25 2.25
C GLN A 34 12.60 17.89 2.42
N GLY A 35 12.18 17.65 3.66
CA GLY A 35 10.79 17.30 3.96
C GLY A 35 10.45 15.82 3.72
N GLN A 36 9.15 15.51 3.78
CA GLN A 36 8.62 14.16 3.63
C GLN A 36 8.23 13.87 2.17
N SER A 37 8.38 12.63 1.74
CA SER A 37 8.01 12.20 0.39
C SER A 37 6.50 12.29 0.14
N ALA A 38 6.12 12.56 -1.12
CA ALA A 38 4.74 12.45 -1.59
C ALA A 38 4.16 11.03 -1.40
N LEU A 39 5.01 10.02 -1.16
CA LEU A 39 4.59 8.67 -0.79
C LEU A 39 3.69 8.66 0.46
N HIS A 40 3.79 9.64 1.36
CA HIS A 40 2.89 9.80 2.52
C HIS A 40 1.44 10.04 2.15
N PHE A 41 1.14 10.36 0.89
CA PHE A 41 -0.20 10.52 0.34
C PHE A 41 -0.59 9.37 -0.59
N SER A 42 0.32 8.42 -0.82
CA SER A 42 0.14 7.35 -1.78
C SER A 42 -0.65 6.18 -1.21
N SER A 43 -1.16 5.33 -2.09
CA SER A 43 -1.85 4.12 -1.65
C SER A 43 -0.94 2.95 -1.28
N GLY A 44 0.37 3.09 -1.47
CA GLY A 44 1.33 2.00 -1.35
C GLY A 44 1.20 0.88 -2.38
N SER A 45 0.33 1.04 -3.39
CA SER A 45 0.25 0.19 -4.58
C SER A 45 0.83 0.93 -5.79
N ILE A 46 1.31 0.19 -6.80
CA ILE A 46 1.83 0.76 -8.05
C ILE A 46 0.83 0.47 -9.17
N ASP A 47 0.20 1.55 -9.65
CA ASP A 47 -0.77 1.49 -10.74
C ASP A 47 -0.03 1.49 -12.09
N VAL A 48 -0.43 0.61 -13.01
CA VAL A 48 0.15 0.53 -14.36
C VAL A 48 -0.98 0.50 -15.37
N MET A 49 -1.04 1.54 -16.22
CA MET A 49 -2.03 1.73 -17.29
C MET A 49 -3.39 1.10 -17.00
N ALA A 50 -4.09 1.56 -15.96
CA ALA A 50 -5.39 0.98 -15.57
C ALA A 50 -6.52 1.34 -16.55
N LYS A 51 -6.33 2.40 -17.33
CA LYS A 51 -7.25 2.87 -18.36
C LYS A 51 -6.52 3.35 -19.60
N THR A 52 -7.17 3.26 -20.75
CA THR A 52 -6.74 3.93 -21.98
C THR A 52 -7.00 5.44 -21.90
N PRO A 53 -6.45 6.26 -22.81
CA PRO A 53 -6.79 7.69 -22.89
C PRO A 53 -8.27 7.96 -23.18
N SER A 54 -8.98 7.03 -23.82
CA SER A 54 -10.45 7.09 -24.01
C SER A 54 -11.24 6.72 -22.76
N GLY A 55 -10.58 6.27 -21.68
CA GLY A 55 -11.20 5.93 -20.40
C GLY A 55 -11.62 4.47 -20.25
N GLU A 56 -11.36 3.63 -21.26
CA GLU A 56 -11.65 2.20 -21.24
C GLU A 56 -10.75 1.49 -20.23
N ARG A 57 -11.29 0.46 -19.56
CA ARG A 57 -10.53 -0.33 -18.58
C ARG A 57 -9.46 -1.15 -19.29
N VAL A 58 -8.28 -1.23 -18.68
CA VAL A 58 -7.18 -2.05 -19.14
C VAL A 58 -6.85 -3.13 -18.10
N GLU A 59 -7.00 -4.38 -18.50
CA GLU A 59 -6.67 -5.55 -17.68
C GLU A 59 -5.23 -6.02 -17.89
N ALA A 60 -4.76 -6.10 -19.13
CA ALA A 60 -3.37 -6.48 -19.45
C ALA A 60 -2.55 -5.24 -19.84
N PRO A 61 -1.91 -4.54 -18.88
CA PRO A 61 -1.31 -3.23 -19.14
C PRO A 61 -0.20 -3.27 -20.20
N PHE A 62 0.70 -4.25 -20.16
CA PHE A 62 1.83 -4.30 -21.10
C PHE A 62 1.39 -4.59 -22.54
N SER A 63 0.34 -5.40 -22.72
CA SER A 63 -0.27 -5.63 -24.03
C SER A 63 -0.94 -4.36 -24.56
N ALA A 64 -1.68 -3.64 -23.70
CA ALA A 64 -2.32 -2.37 -24.08
C ALA A 64 -1.30 -1.28 -24.44
N MET A 65 -0.09 -1.30 -23.87
CA MET A 65 0.97 -0.36 -24.24
C MET A 65 1.50 -0.57 -25.67
N VAL A 66 1.32 -1.74 -26.28
CA VAL A 66 1.84 -2.01 -27.64
C VAL A 66 1.17 -1.15 -28.71
N SER A 67 -0.14 -0.89 -28.57
CA SER A 67 -0.91 -0.08 -29.54
C SER A 67 -0.82 1.43 -29.29
N LEU A 68 -0.35 1.83 -28.10
CA LEU A 68 -0.32 3.24 -27.69
C LEU A 68 0.51 4.15 -28.61
N PRO A 69 1.71 3.78 -29.10
CA PRO A 69 2.49 4.66 -29.98
C PRO A 69 1.75 5.07 -31.26
N GLN A 70 0.89 4.20 -31.79
CA GLN A 70 0.10 4.49 -33.00
C GLN A 70 -1.13 5.34 -32.70
N GLN A 71 -1.83 5.04 -31.60
CA GLN A 71 -3.10 5.69 -31.26
C GLN A 71 -2.91 7.03 -30.51
N HIS A 72 -1.88 7.10 -29.67
CA HIS A 72 -1.60 8.20 -28.76
C HIS A 72 -0.08 8.41 -28.60
N PRO A 73 0.63 8.92 -29.63
CA PRO A 73 2.09 9.05 -29.63
C PRO A 73 2.65 9.96 -28.53
N GLU A 74 1.84 10.89 -28.01
CA GLU A 74 2.22 11.79 -26.91
C GLU A 74 2.00 11.21 -25.50
N HIS A 75 1.37 10.04 -25.40
CA HIS A 75 1.20 9.39 -24.11
C HIS A 75 2.58 8.98 -23.53
N PRO A 76 2.84 9.14 -22.21
CA PRO A 76 4.14 8.78 -21.61
C PRO A 76 4.58 7.34 -21.88
N TYR A 77 3.66 6.37 -21.78
CA TYR A 77 3.95 4.97 -22.13
C TYR A 77 4.30 4.76 -23.63
N SER A 78 3.98 5.69 -24.53
CA SER A 78 4.38 5.62 -25.93
C SER A 78 5.85 5.97 -26.16
N LYS A 79 6.50 6.60 -25.18
CA LYS A 79 7.92 6.99 -25.27
C LYS A 79 8.87 5.87 -24.81
N MET A 80 8.34 4.74 -24.33
CA MET A 80 9.12 3.60 -23.83
C MET A 80 8.57 2.29 -24.40
N SER A 81 9.42 1.28 -24.56
CA SER A 81 8.92 -0.05 -24.93
C SER A 81 8.20 -0.70 -23.74
N PRO A 82 7.11 -1.47 -23.96
CA PRO A 82 6.42 -2.18 -22.88
C PRO A 82 7.36 -3.08 -22.07
N ASN A 83 8.33 -3.72 -22.75
CA ASN A 83 9.32 -4.56 -22.09
C ASN A 83 10.26 -3.78 -21.16
N PHE A 84 10.67 -2.56 -21.55
CA PHE A 84 11.49 -1.71 -20.69
C PHE A 84 10.73 -1.28 -19.43
N VAL A 85 9.45 -0.91 -19.58
CA VAL A 85 8.57 -0.57 -18.45
C VAL A 85 8.43 -1.76 -17.50
N ARG A 86 8.13 -2.95 -18.04
CA ARG A 86 8.02 -4.19 -17.26
C ARG A 86 9.30 -4.52 -16.50
N GLN A 87 10.46 -4.47 -17.17
CA GLN A 87 11.76 -4.73 -16.53
C GLN A 87 12.07 -3.72 -15.42
N SER A 88 11.74 -2.44 -15.62
CA SER A 88 11.94 -1.39 -14.62
C SER A 88 11.07 -1.61 -13.37
N LEU A 89 9.84 -2.07 -13.56
CA LEU A 89 8.93 -2.38 -12.46
C LEU A 89 9.40 -3.61 -11.67
N TYR A 90 9.83 -4.68 -12.35
CA TYR A 90 10.40 -5.85 -11.65
C TYR A 90 11.69 -5.51 -10.90
N TRP A 91 12.56 -4.67 -11.49
CA TRP A 91 13.73 -4.19 -10.77
C TRP A 91 13.35 -3.47 -9.47
N LEU A 92 12.32 -2.61 -9.49
CA LEU A 92 11.80 -1.97 -8.28
C LEU A 92 11.28 -2.98 -7.26
N VAL A 93 10.54 -4.01 -7.72
CA VAL A 93 10.06 -5.10 -6.86
C VAL A 93 11.22 -5.78 -6.14
N ASP A 94 12.32 -6.06 -6.85
CA ASP A 94 13.51 -6.67 -6.27
C ASP A 94 14.17 -5.75 -5.22
N GLN A 95 14.33 -4.46 -5.52
CA GLN A 95 14.91 -3.49 -4.57
C GLN A 95 14.12 -3.42 -3.27
N LEU A 96 12.78 -3.42 -3.34
CA LEU A 96 11.90 -3.34 -2.17
C LEU A 96 11.89 -4.67 -1.41
N LYS A 97 11.86 -5.80 -2.12
CA LYS A 97 11.89 -7.15 -1.55
C LYS A 97 13.15 -7.38 -0.71
N GLU A 98 14.32 -6.92 -1.17
CA GLU A 98 15.57 -7.00 -0.40
C GLU A 98 15.51 -6.25 0.94
N GLN A 99 14.61 -5.28 1.08
CA GLN A 99 14.37 -4.55 2.33
C GLN A 99 13.13 -5.04 3.09
N GLY A 100 12.64 -6.23 2.76
CA GLY A 100 11.52 -6.88 3.46
C GLY A 100 10.14 -6.37 3.05
N LEU A 101 10.02 -5.64 1.93
CA LEU A 101 8.76 -5.16 1.38
C LEU A 101 8.48 -5.82 0.03
N PRO A 102 7.99 -7.07 -0.01
CA PRO A 102 7.62 -7.69 -1.27
C PRO A 102 6.34 -7.03 -1.82
N LEU A 103 6.35 -6.72 -3.11
CA LEU A 103 5.15 -6.33 -3.84
C LEU A 103 4.73 -7.48 -4.75
N HIS A 104 3.41 -7.67 -4.92
CA HIS A 104 2.86 -8.78 -5.67
C HIS A 104 1.96 -8.28 -6.80
N CYS A 105 2.10 -8.89 -7.97
CA CYS A 105 1.16 -8.80 -9.08
C CYS A 105 0.46 -10.16 -9.29
N GLN A 106 -0.52 -10.20 -10.18
CA GLN A 106 -1.11 -11.46 -10.64
C GLN A 106 -0.09 -12.29 -11.44
N GLN A 107 -0.31 -13.61 -11.50
CA GLN A 107 0.58 -14.53 -12.21
C GLN A 107 0.63 -14.26 -13.73
N ASP A 108 -0.49 -13.80 -14.29
CA ASP A 108 -0.62 -13.42 -15.71
C ASP A 108 -0.27 -11.94 -15.97
N GLU A 109 0.33 -11.26 -14.98
CA GLU A 109 0.67 -9.84 -15.03
C GLU A 109 -0.53 -8.91 -15.31
N SER A 110 -1.76 -9.38 -15.12
CA SER A 110 -2.96 -8.54 -15.23
C SER A 110 -3.08 -7.57 -14.05
N ASN A 111 -3.70 -6.42 -14.30
CA ASN A 111 -4.17 -5.52 -13.26
C ASN A 111 -5.23 -6.21 -12.42
N HIS A 112 -5.10 -6.09 -11.10
CA HIS A 112 -6.13 -6.46 -10.14
C HIS A 112 -6.73 -5.21 -9.50
N TYR A 113 -7.84 -5.39 -8.79
CA TYR A 113 -8.46 -4.37 -7.97
C TYR A 113 -8.05 -4.49 -6.52
N ARG A 114 -7.93 -3.35 -5.86
CA ARG A 114 -7.94 -3.25 -4.41
C ARG A 114 -9.16 -2.49 -3.93
N ILE A 115 -9.66 -2.86 -2.76
CA ILE A 115 -10.69 -2.09 -2.06
C ILE A 115 -10.04 -0.81 -1.52
N THR A 116 -10.72 0.33 -1.67
CA THR A 116 -10.24 1.63 -1.20
C THR A 116 -10.86 1.95 0.17
N PRO A 117 -10.31 2.93 0.91
CA PRO A 117 -10.92 3.40 2.16
C PRO A 117 -12.34 3.96 2.01
N LEU A 118 -12.73 4.32 0.77
CA LEU A 118 -14.08 4.81 0.46
C LEU A 118 -15.03 3.70 0.02
N GLY A 119 -14.60 2.43 0.06
CA GLY A 119 -15.44 1.30 -0.34
C GLY A 119 -15.61 1.17 -1.85
N THR A 120 -14.65 1.64 -2.63
CA THR A 120 -14.64 1.48 -4.09
C THR A 120 -13.53 0.54 -4.51
N LEU A 121 -13.53 0.12 -5.79
CA LEU A 121 -12.41 -0.60 -6.38
C LEU A 121 -11.49 0.34 -7.15
N LYS A 122 -10.18 0.14 -7.00
CA LYS A 122 -9.17 0.83 -7.81
C LYS A 122 -8.23 -0.20 -8.44
N ALA A 123 -8.09 -0.14 -9.76
CA ALA A 123 -7.20 -1.02 -10.51
C ALA A 123 -5.73 -0.64 -10.26
N THR A 124 -4.89 -1.65 -10.07
CA THR A 124 -3.47 -1.53 -9.77
C THR A 124 -2.73 -2.78 -10.25
N TRP A 125 -1.40 -2.69 -10.39
CA TRP A 125 -0.59 -3.82 -10.86
C TRP A 125 0.20 -4.48 -9.74
N LEU A 126 0.75 -3.67 -8.82
CA LEU A 126 1.48 -4.17 -7.65
C LEU A 126 0.78 -3.75 -6.37
N SER A 127 0.60 -4.71 -5.47
CA SER A 127 0.10 -4.44 -4.13
C SER A 127 1.01 -5.03 -3.05
N GLN A 128 1.05 -4.35 -1.91
CA GLN A 128 1.75 -4.82 -0.71
C GLN A 128 1.08 -6.07 -0.13
N PRO A 129 1.77 -6.80 0.77
CA PRO A 129 1.13 -7.87 1.53
C PRO A 129 -0.06 -7.32 2.31
N PHE A 130 -1.04 -8.17 2.55
CA PHE A 130 -2.30 -7.78 3.20
C PHE A 130 -3.13 -6.77 2.39
N VAL A 131 -2.88 -6.59 1.10
CA VAL A 131 -3.82 -5.91 0.20
C VAL A 131 -4.42 -6.99 -0.71
N TYR A 132 -5.64 -7.42 -0.38
CA TYR A 132 -6.40 -8.37 -1.22
C TYR A 132 -6.48 -7.91 -2.68
N GLN A 133 -6.08 -8.82 -3.58
CA GLN A 133 -6.02 -8.60 -5.02
C GLN A 133 -7.29 -9.17 -5.66
N HIS A 134 -8.32 -8.35 -5.73
CA HIS A 134 -9.62 -8.72 -6.30
C HIS A 134 -9.56 -8.74 -7.83
N ARG A 135 -10.16 -9.75 -8.46
CA ARG A 135 -10.37 -9.76 -9.94
C ARG A 135 -11.83 -9.92 -10.27
N GLN A 136 -12.38 -11.05 -9.84
CA GLN A 136 -13.76 -11.48 -10.01
C GLN A 136 -14.06 -12.51 -8.94
N ASN A 137 -15.34 -12.66 -8.57
CA ASN A 137 -15.85 -13.65 -7.61
C ASN A 137 -15.16 -13.62 -6.25
N VAL A 138 -15.81 -13.00 -5.28
CA VAL A 138 -15.33 -12.95 -3.91
C VAL A 138 -15.57 -14.29 -3.24
N ALA A 139 -14.50 -14.94 -2.79
CA ALA A 139 -14.55 -16.25 -2.13
C ALA A 139 -14.91 -16.17 -0.63
N PHE A 140 -15.11 -14.97 -0.09
CA PHE A 140 -15.42 -14.73 1.30
C PHE A 140 -16.93 -14.73 1.54
N LYS A 141 -17.36 -15.30 2.68
CA LYS A 141 -18.76 -15.21 3.11
C LYS A 141 -19.12 -13.78 3.52
N ARG A 142 -18.20 -13.13 4.25
CA ARG A 142 -18.40 -11.77 4.76
C ARG A 142 -17.19 -10.87 4.56
N LEU A 143 -17.45 -9.59 4.37
CA LEU A 143 -16.45 -8.52 4.42
C LEU A 143 -16.72 -7.68 5.65
N LEU A 144 -15.75 -7.63 6.56
CA LEU A 144 -15.89 -6.96 7.84
C LEU A 144 -14.96 -5.76 7.91
N PHE A 145 -15.53 -4.57 7.85
CA PHE A 145 -14.79 -3.32 8.01
C PHE A 145 -14.49 -3.02 9.48
N VAL A 146 -13.23 -2.82 9.83
CA VAL A 146 -12.81 -2.54 11.21
C VAL A 146 -12.89 -1.05 11.51
N ALA A 147 -13.79 -0.69 12.42
CA ALA A 147 -13.90 0.63 13.01
C ALA A 147 -13.07 0.69 14.30
N VAL A 148 -12.05 1.54 14.35
CA VAL A 148 -11.29 1.79 15.58
C VAL A 148 -11.93 2.93 16.35
N ASP A 149 -12.24 2.72 17.63
CA ASP A 149 -12.91 3.72 18.44
C ASP A 149 -12.08 5.03 18.56
N GLY A 150 -12.72 6.15 18.22
CA GLY A 150 -12.11 7.48 18.17
C GLY A 150 -11.17 7.73 16.98
N TYR A 151 -11.04 6.80 16.04
CA TYR A 151 -10.21 6.98 14.84
C TYR A 151 -11.03 7.51 13.66
N ARG A 152 -10.82 8.78 13.30
CA ARG A 152 -11.69 9.50 12.34
C ARG A 152 -11.23 9.42 10.89
N ASP A 153 -9.98 9.04 10.65
CA ASP A 153 -9.34 8.99 9.32
C ASP A 153 -9.84 7.80 8.47
N PHE A 154 -10.70 6.95 9.03
CA PHE A 154 -11.38 5.88 8.31
C PHE A 154 -12.87 5.88 8.66
N GLN A 155 -13.72 5.77 7.64
CA GLN A 155 -15.19 5.78 7.78
C GLN A 155 -15.78 4.45 7.28
N PRO A 156 -15.76 3.38 8.11
CA PRO A 156 -16.25 2.05 7.76
C PRO A 156 -17.67 2.01 7.20
N LEU A 157 -18.59 2.79 7.79
CA LEU A 157 -19.99 2.82 7.35
C LEU A 157 -20.11 3.29 5.90
N LEU A 158 -19.44 4.39 5.55
CA LEU A 158 -19.39 4.91 4.18
C LEU A 158 -18.76 3.89 3.22
N ALA A 159 -17.65 3.27 3.63
CA ALA A 159 -16.96 2.27 2.82
C ALA A 159 -17.84 1.04 2.56
N LYS A 160 -18.50 0.53 3.60
CA LYS A 160 -19.47 -0.56 3.52
C LYS A 160 -20.60 -0.24 2.55
N ASP A 161 -21.24 0.92 2.70
CA ASP A 161 -22.40 1.30 1.89
C ASP A 161 -22.05 1.54 0.41
N ASN A 162 -20.84 2.02 0.13
CA ASN A 162 -20.36 2.12 -1.24
C ASN A 162 -20.01 0.76 -1.84
N LEU A 163 -19.34 -0.11 -1.07
CA LEU A 163 -18.91 -1.41 -1.58
C LEU A 163 -20.10 -2.33 -1.87
N LYS A 164 -21.18 -2.24 -1.06
CA LYS A 164 -22.45 -2.95 -1.29
C LYS A 164 -23.10 -2.66 -2.64
N LYS A 165 -22.85 -1.47 -3.21
CA LYS A 165 -23.40 -1.08 -4.52
C LYS A 165 -22.66 -1.76 -5.68
N HIS A 166 -21.47 -2.31 -5.43
CA HIS A 166 -20.65 -2.88 -6.49
C HIS A 166 -21.12 -4.32 -6.82
N PRO A 167 -21.35 -4.66 -8.11
CA PRO A 167 -21.92 -5.95 -8.52
C PRO A 167 -21.18 -7.18 -7.96
N ASP A 168 -19.84 -7.14 -7.97
CA ASP A 168 -18.99 -8.25 -7.51
C ASP A 168 -19.15 -8.63 -6.03
N PHE A 169 -19.82 -7.80 -5.21
CA PHE A 169 -19.98 -8.04 -3.77
C PHE A 169 -21.44 -8.25 -3.36
N GLN A 170 -22.37 -8.36 -4.31
CA GLN A 170 -23.80 -8.52 -4.00
C GLN A 170 -24.14 -9.82 -3.27
N HIS A 171 -23.32 -10.86 -3.46
CA HIS A 171 -23.50 -12.17 -2.82
C HIS A 171 -22.80 -12.30 -1.46
N CYS A 172 -22.03 -11.28 -1.03
CA CYS A 172 -21.32 -11.29 0.24
C CYS A 172 -22.04 -10.44 1.29
N GLU A 173 -22.07 -10.90 2.54
CA GLU A 173 -22.49 -10.04 3.64
C GLU A 173 -21.40 -8.99 3.89
N ILE A 174 -21.75 -7.70 3.88
CA ILE A 174 -20.80 -6.63 4.19
C ILE A 174 -21.22 -5.96 5.50
N GLY A 175 -20.38 -6.13 6.52
CA GLY A 175 -20.59 -5.67 7.88
C GLY A 175 -19.45 -4.79 8.39
N GLU A 176 -19.56 -4.38 9.64
CA GLU A 176 -18.54 -3.63 10.35
C GLU A 176 -18.34 -4.22 11.75
N ILE A 177 -17.13 -4.11 12.27
CA ILE A 177 -16.78 -4.50 13.64
C ILE A 177 -16.12 -3.31 14.31
N GLN A 178 -16.60 -2.96 15.50
CA GLN A 178 -16.00 -1.91 16.31
C GLN A 178 -14.97 -2.52 17.25
N VAL A 179 -13.78 -1.94 17.27
CA VAL A 179 -12.68 -2.35 18.15
C VAL A 179 -12.16 -1.16 18.94
N THR A 180 -11.77 -1.40 20.18
CA THR A 180 -11.12 -0.41 21.04
C THR A 180 -9.67 -0.79 21.23
N ILE A 181 -8.75 0.16 21.04
CA ILE A 181 -7.32 -0.05 21.31
C ILE A 181 -7.00 0.55 22.69
N PRO A 182 -6.62 -0.28 23.68
CA PRO A 182 -6.21 0.20 24.99
C PRO A 182 -5.09 1.26 24.89
N GLY A 183 -5.21 2.32 25.68
CA GLY A 183 -4.25 3.44 25.68
C GLY A 183 -4.59 4.58 24.73
N CYS A 184 -5.56 4.42 23.82
CA CYS A 184 -6.02 5.52 22.96
C CYS A 184 -6.61 6.69 23.77
N GLU A 185 -7.27 6.42 24.90
CA GLU A 185 -7.87 7.45 25.77
C GLU A 185 -6.81 8.44 26.29
N ALA A 186 -5.62 7.97 26.63
CA ALA A 186 -4.52 8.82 27.10
C ALA A 186 -3.95 9.73 25.99
N LEU A 187 -4.19 9.38 24.73
CA LEU A 187 -3.81 10.17 23.56
C LEU A 187 -4.90 11.16 23.12
N ARG A 188 -6.12 11.05 23.66
CA ARG A 188 -7.23 11.98 23.40
C ARG A 188 -7.06 13.28 24.21
N ARG A 189 -5.99 14.04 23.96
CA ARG A 189 -5.94 15.46 24.38
C ARG A 189 -6.95 16.31 23.59
N ASN A 190 -7.16 15.94 22.32
CA ASN A 190 -8.18 16.46 21.44
C ASN A 190 -8.79 15.28 20.63
N PRO A 191 -10.13 15.17 20.52
CA PRO A 191 -10.78 14.13 19.71
C PRO A 191 -10.36 14.08 18.24
N ASN A 192 -9.72 15.15 17.74
CA ASN A 192 -9.28 15.29 16.35
C ASN A 192 -7.81 14.89 16.11
N GLU A 193 -7.07 14.48 17.14
CA GLU A 193 -5.62 14.29 17.05
C GLU A 193 -5.18 12.83 16.87
N LEU A 194 -6.07 11.84 17.00
CA LEU A 194 -5.66 10.45 16.89
C LEU A 194 -5.35 10.08 15.43
N ARG A 195 -4.06 9.88 15.11
CA ARG A 195 -3.60 9.50 13.76
C ARG A 195 -3.18 8.03 13.69
N SER A 196 -3.09 7.52 12.47
CA SER A 196 -2.61 6.16 12.15
C SER A 196 -1.31 5.82 12.86
N ILE A 197 -0.36 6.76 12.90
CA ILE A 197 0.96 6.57 13.51
C ILE A 197 0.91 6.44 15.04
N ASP A 198 -0.06 7.07 15.70
CA ASP A 198 -0.21 6.99 17.15
C ASP A 198 -0.78 5.63 17.56
N ILE A 199 -1.79 5.16 16.83
CA ILE A 199 -2.34 3.81 16.99
C ILE A 199 -1.26 2.76 16.69
N ALA A 200 -0.47 2.96 15.63
CA ALA A 200 0.64 2.09 15.29
C ALA A 200 1.68 1.95 16.41
N ARG A 201 1.96 3.02 17.15
CA ARG A 201 2.86 2.99 18.32
C ARG A 201 2.24 2.21 19.48
N LEU A 202 0.96 2.41 19.77
CA LEU A 202 0.24 1.66 20.80
C LEU A 202 0.20 0.16 20.51
N LEU A 203 -0.02 -0.22 19.25
CA LEU A 203 -0.08 -1.62 18.84
C LEU A 203 1.25 -2.38 18.93
N LYS A 204 2.37 -1.70 19.24
CA LYS A 204 3.62 -2.36 19.63
C LYS A 204 3.57 -2.90 21.06
N GLN A 205 2.65 -2.43 21.89
CA GLN A 205 2.47 -2.89 23.26
C GLN A 205 1.69 -4.21 23.26
N PRO A 206 2.17 -5.26 23.95
CA PRO A 206 1.51 -6.57 23.98
C PRO A 206 0.04 -6.51 24.43
N GLN A 207 -0.29 -5.65 25.39
CA GLN A 207 -1.66 -5.48 25.88
C GLN A 207 -2.61 -4.99 24.77
N ALA A 208 -2.23 -3.93 24.06
CA ALA A 208 -3.04 -3.37 22.99
C ALA A 208 -3.17 -4.34 21.80
N PHE A 209 -2.06 -4.98 21.43
CA PHE A 209 -2.02 -5.98 20.35
C PHE A 209 -2.90 -7.19 20.65
N ASN A 210 -2.78 -7.77 21.85
CA ASN A 210 -3.59 -8.93 22.27
C ASN A 210 -5.08 -8.58 22.37
N SER A 211 -5.40 -7.37 22.84
CA SER A 211 -6.77 -6.87 22.89
C SER A 211 -7.39 -6.77 21.48
N LEU A 212 -6.65 -6.25 20.50
CA LEU A 212 -7.09 -6.23 19.10
C LEU A 212 -7.31 -7.65 18.57
N CYS A 213 -6.35 -8.56 18.78
CA CYS A 213 -6.49 -9.95 18.35
C CYS A 213 -7.76 -10.60 18.89
N HIS A 214 -8.01 -10.46 20.20
CA HIS A 214 -9.19 -11.04 20.85
C HIS A 214 -10.50 -10.47 20.29
N GLN A 215 -10.57 -9.15 20.09
CA GLN A 215 -11.75 -8.51 19.51
C GLN A 215 -12.00 -8.97 18.06
N LEU A 216 -10.97 -9.07 17.22
CA LEU A 216 -11.12 -9.58 15.86
C LEU A 216 -11.62 -11.02 15.84
N MET A 217 -11.02 -11.91 16.65
CA MET A 217 -11.43 -13.33 16.72
C MET A 217 -12.84 -13.54 17.29
N LYS A 218 -13.35 -12.59 18.07
CA LYS A 218 -14.73 -12.65 18.59
C LYS A 218 -15.78 -12.43 17.49
N HIS A 219 -15.43 -11.67 16.44
CA HIS A 219 -16.39 -11.22 15.43
C HIS A 219 -16.16 -11.81 14.03
N ALA A 220 -14.92 -12.17 13.70
CA ALA A 220 -14.52 -12.66 12.39
C ALA A 220 -14.08 -14.13 12.43
N THR A 221 -14.27 -14.83 11.31
CA THR A 221 -13.84 -16.21 11.07
C THR A 221 -12.89 -16.28 9.87
N GLN A 222 -12.34 -17.45 9.60
CA GLN A 222 -11.44 -17.68 8.45
C GLN A 222 -12.13 -17.54 7.09
N GLU A 223 -13.46 -17.56 7.07
CA GLU A 223 -14.27 -17.38 5.85
C GLU A 223 -14.53 -15.90 5.53
N ASP A 224 -14.06 -14.99 6.39
CA ASP A 224 -14.24 -13.55 6.25
C ASP A 224 -12.98 -12.85 5.70
N LEU A 225 -13.20 -11.75 4.99
CA LEU A 225 -12.16 -10.76 4.73
C LEU A 225 -12.29 -9.60 5.71
N VAL A 226 -11.28 -9.42 6.55
CA VAL A 226 -11.24 -8.35 7.55
C VAL A 226 -10.52 -7.14 6.95
N ILE A 227 -11.27 -6.08 6.68
CA ILE A 227 -10.79 -4.84 6.07
C ILE A 227 -10.41 -3.85 7.17
N MET A 228 -9.12 -3.63 7.34
CA MET A 228 -8.57 -2.79 8.40
C MET A 228 -8.01 -1.48 7.86
N PRO A 229 -8.21 -0.36 8.57
CA PRO A 229 -7.42 0.82 8.30
C PRO A 229 -5.93 0.53 8.52
N ALA A 230 -5.08 1.19 7.76
CA ALA A 230 -3.64 1.14 7.93
C ALA A 230 -3.23 1.81 9.25
N ILE A 231 -3.24 1.03 10.33
CA ILE A 231 -2.88 1.43 11.69
C ILE A 231 -1.67 0.65 12.23
N MET A 232 -1.03 -0.17 11.39
CA MET A 232 0.04 -1.07 11.80
C MET A 232 1.42 -0.56 11.41
N GLY A 233 2.19 -0.20 12.43
CA GLY A 233 3.63 0.05 12.43
C GLY A 233 4.14 1.23 11.58
N ASN A 234 5.26 1.79 12.04
CA ASN A 234 6.18 2.64 11.27
C ASN A 234 7.53 1.90 11.30
N GLY A 235 8.02 1.42 10.16
CA GLY A 235 9.19 0.54 10.06
C GLY A 235 8.93 -0.98 10.19
N ASP A 236 8.01 -1.40 11.05
CA ASP A 236 7.74 -2.81 11.42
C ASP A 236 6.30 -3.29 11.12
N GLY A 237 5.52 -2.49 10.37
CA GLY A 237 4.11 -2.75 10.13
C GLY A 237 3.79 -4.12 9.53
N LEU A 238 4.59 -4.59 8.56
CA LEU A 238 4.41 -5.92 7.99
C LEU A 238 4.68 -7.06 8.98
N VAL A 239 5.64 -6.87 9.90
CA VAL A 239 5.94 -7.87 10.93
C VAL A 239 4.75 -8.00 11.88
N LEU A 240 4.19 -6.88 12.34
CA LEU A 240 3.00 -6.86 13.19
C LEU A 240 1.77 -7.44 12.48
N LEU A 241 1.56 -7.13 11.21
CA LEU A 241 0.47 -7.74 10.43
C LEU A 241 0.65 -9.25 10.24
N GLN A 242 1.88 -9.73 10.04
CA GLN A 242 2.17 -11.16 10.00
C GLN A 242 1.91 -11.83 11.34
N GLN A 243 2.30 -11.20 12.45
CA GLN A 243 1.97 -11.68 13.79
C GLN A 243 0.46 -11.72 14.02
N LEU A 244 -0.27 -10.68 13.60
CA LEU A 244 -1.72 -10.60 13.72
C LEU A 244 -2.40 -11.73 12.95
N ARG A 245 -1.98 -11.96 11.69
CA ARG A 245 -2.47 -13.08 10.89
C ARG A 245 -2.16 -14.43 11.53
N ARG A 246 -0.95 -14.63 12.08
CA ARG A 246 -0.58 -15.89 12.75
C ARG A 246 -1.40 -16.15 14.00
N GLN A 247 -1.71 -15.12 14.77
CA GLN A 247 -2.47 -15.25 16.02
C GLN A 247 -3.97 -15.41 15.78
N THR A 248 -4.52 -14.77 14.75
CA THR A 248 -5.97 -14.76 14.49
C THR A 248 -6.40 -15.75 13.40
N ASN A 249 -5.48 -16.20 12.54
CA ASN A 249 -5.75 -16.96 11.31
C ASN A 249 -6.73 -16.28 10.34
N LEU A 250 -6.93 -14.96 10.47
CA LEU A 250 -7.85 -14.20 9.62
C LEU A 250 -7.19 -13.76 8.31
N THR A 251 -8.01 -13.63 7.26
CA THR A 251 -7.58 -12.98 6.01
C THR A 251 -7.77 -11.47 6.15
N LEU A 252 -6.68 -10.72 6.03
CA LEU A 252 -6.67 -9.27 6.25
C LEU A 252 -6.54 -8.51 4.92
N HIS A 253 -7.22 -7.36 4.83
CA HIS A 253 -7.06 -6.35 3.80
C HIS A 253 -6.80 -4.98 4.44
N GLU A 254 -5.61 -4.41 4.27
CA GLU A 254 -5.22 -3.11 4.80
C GLU A 254 -5.57 -2.00 3.79
N VAL A 255 -6.25 -0.95 4.24
CA VAL A 255 -6.57 0.23 3.44
C VAL A 255 -5.77 1.46 3.89
N PRO A 256 -5.10 2.18 2.97
CA PRO A 256 -4.35 3.39 3.32
C PRO A 256 -5.32 4.52 3.67
N THR A 257 -5.35 4.96 4.92
CA THR A 257 -6.27 6.01 5.40
C THR A 257 -5.82 7.42 5.00
N MET A 258 -6.45 8.46 5.57
CA MET A 258 -5.97 9.84 5.42
C MET A 258 -4.47 9.94 5.75
N PRO A 259 -3.74 10.87 5.11
CA PRO A 259 -2.31 11.04 5.35
C PRO A 259 -1.98 11.19 6.84
N PRO A 260 -0.84 10.67 7.32
CA PRO A 260 0.16 9.96 6.54
C PRO A 260 -0.24 8.50 6.23
N SER A 261 0.03 8.08 5.00
CA SER A 261 -0.18 6.71 4.52
C SER A 261 0.95 5.80 4.99
N LEU A 262 0.65 4.90 5.93
CA LEU A 262 1.62 3.93 6.43
C LEU A 262 2.15 3.01 5.33
N LEU A 263 1.30 2.60 4.37
CA LEU A 263 1.75 1.78 3.24
C LEU A 263 2.73 2.55 2.35
N GLY A 264 2.49 3.84 2.14
CA GLY A 264 3.41 4.70 1.38
C GLY A 264 4.74 4.91 2.10
N ILE A 265 4.71 5.15 3.41
CA ILE A 265 5.90 5.26 4.26
C ILE A 265 6.75 4.00 4.19
N ARG A 266 6.15 2.79 4.19
CA ARG A 266 6.89 1.54 4.04
C ARG A 266 7.74 1.50 2.75
N ILE A 267 7.22 2.01 1.63
CA ILE A 267 7.97 2.09 0.36
C ILE A 267 9.13 3.07 0.50
N GLU A 268 8.89 4.25 1.06
CA GLU A 268 9.94 5.26 1.27
C GLU A 268 11.06 4.72 2.16
N GLU A 269 10.71 4.15 3.33
CA GLU A 269 11.67 3.59 4.27
C GLU A 269 12.46 2.42 3.66
N ALA A 270 11.82 1.58 2.84
CA ALA A 270 12.50 0.50 2.13
C ALA A 270 13.52 1.06 1.12
N LEU A 271 13.14 2.04 0.31
CA LEU A 271 14.04 2.67 -0.66
C LEU A 271 15.20 3.41 0.03
N GLN A 272 14.92 4.13 1.10
CA GLN A 272 15.92 4.82 1.90
C GLN A 272 16.92 3.84 2.50
N LYS A 273 16.44 2.76 3.15
CA LYS A 273 17.31 1.69 3.69
C LYS A 273 18.15 1.05 2.60
N ARG A 274 17.56 0.81 1.43
CA ARG A 274 18.26 0.23 0.28
C ARG A 274 19.40 1.14 -0.19
N PHE A 275 19.15 2.44 -0.30
CA PHE A 275 20.13 3.45 -0.69
C PHE A 275 21.28 3.55 0.32
N LEU A 276 20.96 3.65 1.62
CA LEU A 276 21.97 3.72 2.68
C LEU A 276 22.84 2.45 2.76
N LYS A 277 22.27 1.26 2.54
CA LYS A 277 23.02 -0.01 2.53
C LYS A 277 24.05 -0.12 1.40
N GLN A 278 23.88 0.63 0.31
CA GLN A 278 24.83 0.66 -0.80
C GLN A 278 26.01 1.61 -0.54
N GLY A 279 26.20 2.09 0.70
CA GLY A 279 27.31 2.96 1.08
C GLY A 279 27.16 4.41 0.63
N ALA A 280 25.95 4.82 0.24
CA ALA A 280 25.66 6.18 -0.20
C ALA A 280 25.28 7.09 0.97
N CYS A 281 25.57 8.39 0.83
CA CYS A 281 25.22 9.40 1.83
C CYS A 281 23.89 10.09 1.46
N CYS A 282 23.03 10.23 2.45
CA CYS A 282 21.86 11.12 2.44
C CYS A 282 22.20 12.44 3.13
#